data_AF-A0A484TG77-F1
#
_entry.id   AF-A0A484TG77-F1
#
_cell.length_a   1.000
_cell.length_b   1.000
_cell.length_c   1.000
_cell.angle_alpha   90.00
_cell.angle_beta   90.00
_cell.angle_gamma   90.00
#
_symmetry.space_group_name_H-M   'P 1'
#
loop_
_entity.id
_entity.type
_entity.pdbx_description
1 polymer ?
#
loop_
_entity_poly.entity_id
_entity_poly.type
_entity_poly.pdbx_seq_one_letter_code
_entity_poly.pdbx_strand_id
1 'polypeptide(L)'
;MVEPIPIGAGDRHRVQARQVARRLLSHQRHRRQVDTWLHDSRQDVGMQVLRGASGGVTAEQAERWLSAAGLPMPALDAFLRGGQALYGLSVGNMVRLARLRALHAHAAELRHWIDTPRRALLASWLGPRAGEWVSGILAHASPASVESGGALSRCCADSLAWQGYCLLLRDGVVFDQGPCGLIPLALDAACAVGVPAVCDWADTRGSLLVAQLAVRHEEMLA
;
A
#
# COMPACT_ATOMS: atom_id res chain seq x y z
N MET A 1 43.89 -17.41 14.96
CA MET A 1 42.89 -16.39 14.59
C MET A 1 42.60 -16.58 13.11
N VAL A 2 41.39 -16.99 12.76
CA VAL A 2 40.96 -17.10 11.37
C VAL A 2 40.36 -15.75 10.99
N GLU A 3 40.99 -15.04 10.06
CA GLU A 3 40.40 -13.82 9.51
C GLU A 3 39.14 -14.16 8.68
N PRO A 4 38.07 -13.37 8.81
CA PRO A 4 36.85 -13.60 8.04
C PRO A 4 37.08 -13.25 6.57
N ILE A 5 36.80 -14.22 5.69
CA ILE A 5 36.86 -14.08 4.24
C ILE A 5 35.88 -12.96 3.82
N PRO A 6 36.32 -11.97 3.03
CA PRO A 6 35.43 -10.92 2.55
C PRO A 6 34.39 -11.54 1.61
N ILE A 7 33.11 -11.38 1.96
CA ILE A 7 31.99 -11.81 1.11
C ILE A 7 32.12 -11.08 -0.24
N GLY A 8 32.50 -11.84 -1.27
CA GLY A 8 32.85 -11.32 -2.59
C GLY A 8 31.65 -10.70 -3.32
N ALA A 9 31.92 -9.74 -4.22
CA ALA A 9 30.92 -9.03 -5.02
C ALA A 9 29.92 -9.96 -5.74
N GLY A 10 30.30 -11.22 -6.04
CA GLY A 10 29.42 -12.24 -6.61
C GLY A 10 28.24 -12.64 -5.70
N ASP A 11 28.42 -12.63 -4.39
CA ASP A 11 27.33 -12.97 -3.45
C ASP A 11 26.31 -11.83 -3.33
N ARG A 12 26.76 -10.58 -3.41
CA ARG A 12 25.87 -9.41 -3.39
C ARG A 12 24.95 -9.39 -4.62
N HIS A 13 25.48 -9.68 -5.81
CA HIS A 13 24.68 -9.76 -7.03
C HIS A 13 23.67 -10.92 -6.98
N ARG A 14 24.04 -12.08 -6.42
CA ARG A 14 23.13 -13.22 -6.23
C ARG A 14 22.00 -12.90 -5.26
N VAL A 15 22.30 -12.23 -4.15
CA VAL A 15 21.29 -11.79 -3.18
C VAL A 15 20.32 -10.79 -3.81
N GLN A 16 20.84 -9.80 -4.54
CA GLN A 16 20.01 -8.81 -5.23
C GLN A 16 19.11 -9.46 -6.29
N ALA A 17 19.65 -10.34 -7.13
CA ALA A 17 18.87 -11.07 -8.12
C ALA A 17 17.73 -11.90 -7.49
N ARG A 18 18.00 -12.57 -6.36
CA ARG A 18 16.97 -13.32 -5.61
C ARG A 18 15.88 -12.40 -5.04
N GLN A 19 16.24 -11.24 -4.52
CA GLN A 19 15.27 -10.27 -4.01
C GLN A 19 14.37 -9.73 -5.13
N VAL A 20 14.96 -9.39 -6.28
CA VAL A 20 14.22 -8.94 -7.46
C VAL A 20 13.27 -10.03 -7.96
N ALA A 21 13.76 -11.26 -8.11
CA ALA A 21 12.93 -12.39 -8.52
C ALA A 21 11.75 -12.62 -7.57
N ARG A 22 11.98 -12.56 -6.25
CA ARG A 22 10.91 -12.66 -5.25
C ARG A 22 9.85 -11.57 -5.41
N ARG A 23 10.27 -10.31 -5.56
CA ARG A 23 9.35 -9.18 -5.76
C ARG A 23 8.54 -9.30 -7.05
N LEU A 24 9.19 -9.72 -8.15
CA LEU A 24 8.52 -9.96 -9.42
C LEU A 24 7.46 -11.07 -9.29
N LEU A 25 7.83 -12.19 -8.68
CA LEU A 25 6.90 -13.31 -8.47
C LEU A 25 5.73 -12.93 -7.54
N SER A 26 6.00 -12.20 -6.45
CA SER A 26 4.96 -11.69 -5.57
C SER A 26 4.02 -10.74 -6.30
N HIS A 27 4.56 -9.76 -7.01
CA HIS A 27 3.76 -8.79 -7.76
C HIS A 27 2.90 -9.47 -8.83
N GLN A 28 3.48 -10.39 -9.61
CA GLN A 28 2.76 -11.15 -10.61
C GLN A 28 1.65 -12.01 -9.98
N ARG A 29 1.92 -12.65 -8.84
CA ARG A 29 0.91 -13.41 -8.10
C ARG A 29 -0.27 -12.53 -7.71
N HIS A 30 -0.01 -11.35 -7.15
CA HIS A 30 -1.08 -10.44 -6.74
C HIS A 30 -1.91 -9.95 -7.93
N ARG A 31 -1.28 -9.61 -9.05
CA ARG A 31 -1.98 -9.21 -10.29
C ARG A 31 -2.89 -10.29 -10.84
N ARG A 32 -2.43 -11.55 -10.83
CA ARG A 32 -3.24 -12.71 -11.29
C ARG A 32 -4.48 -12.95 -10.42
N GLN A 33 -4.42 -12.58 -9.15
CA GLN A 33 -5.51 -12.74 -8.19
C GLN A 33 -6.43 -11.51 -8.15
N VAL A 34 -6.54 -10.75 -9.25
CA VAL A 34 -7.35 -9.52 -9.33
C VAL A 34 -8.80 -9.73 -8.91
N ASP A 35 -9.36 -10.88 -9.22
CA ASP A 35 -10.70 -11.31 -8.81
C ASP A 35 -10.88 -11.41 -7.28
N THR A 36 -9.80 -11.61 -6.52
CA THR A 36 -9.87 -11.79 -5.06
C THR A 36 -9.84 -10.48 -4.27
N TRP A 37 -9.34 -9.40 -4.86
CA TRP A 37 -9.15 -8.12 -4.17
C TRP A 37 -9.76 -6.91 -4.87
N LEU A 38 -10.17 -7.04 -6.14
CA LEU A 38 -10.89 -5.99 -6.85
C LEU A 38 -12.24 -5.75 -6.17
N HIS A 39 -12.49 -4.50 -5.83
CA HIS A 39 -13.72 -4.08 -5.17
C HIS A 39 -14.93 -4.25 -6.10
N ASP A 40 -16.09 -4.60 -5.55
CA ASP A 40 -17.28 -4.90 -6.35
C ASP A 40 -17.77 -3.70 -7.17
N SER A 41 -17.68 -2.49 -6.62
CA SER A 41 -18.00 -1.24 -7.35
C SER A 41 -17.00 -0.88 -8.47
N ARG A 42 -15.90 -1.64 -8.62
CA ARG A 42 -14.90 -1.48 -9.69
C ARG A 42 -15.03 -2.52 -10.78
N GLN A 43 -16.00 -3.45 -10.67
CA GLN A 43 -16.24 -4.45 -11.70
C GLN A 43 -16.93 -3.82 -12.90
N ASP A 44 -16.24 -3.80 -14.04
CA ASP A 44 -16.86 -3.53 -15.32
C ASP A 44 -17.48 -4.81 -15.92
N VAL A 45 -18.21 -4.65 -17.04
CA VAL A 45 -18.82 -5.78 -17.75
C VAL A 45 -17.77 -6.83 -18.14
N GLY A 46 -16.56 -6.40 -18.50
CA GLY A 46 -15.45 -7.29 -18.84
C GLY A 46 -15.05 -8.20 -17.68
N MET A 47 -14.84 -7.64 -16.50
CA MET A 47 -14.49 -8.41 -15.30
C MET A 47 -15.63 -9.33 -14.84
N GLN A 48 -16.87 -8.88 -14.94
CA GLN A 48 -18.04 -9.72 -14.59
C GLN A 48 -18.10 -10.97 -15.48
N VAL A 49 -17.88 -10.80 -16.79
CA VAL A 49 -17.80 -11.91 -17.74
C VAL A 49 -16.62 -12.84 -17.40
N LEU A 50 -15.46 -12.28 -17.07
CA LEU A 50 -14.29 -13.07 -16.68
C LEU A 50 -14.53 -13.90 -15.40
N ARG A 51 -15.21 -13.34 -14.39
CA ARG A 51 -15.56 -14.06 -13.15
C ARG A 51 -16.67 -15.10 -13.34
N GLY A 52 -17.60 -14.85 -14.26
CA GLY A 52 -18.71 -15.75 -14.57
C GLY A 52 -18.32 -16.95 -15.43
N ALA A 53 -17.15 -16.92 -16.08
CA ALA A 53 -16.63 -18.05 -16.84
C ALA A 53 -16.18 -19.19 -15.90
N SER A 54 -16.64 -20.41 -16.17
CA SER A 54 -16.24 -21.62 -15.45
C SER A 54 -14.72 -21.80 -15.50
N GLY A 55 -14.03 -21.60 -14.37
CA GLY A 55 -12.58 -21.73 -14.27
C GLY A 55 -11.86 -20.54 -13.62
N GLY A 56 -12.57 -19.44 -13.34
CA GLY A 56 -11.98 -18.25 -12.72
C GLY A 56 -11.11 -17.44 -13.69
N VAL A 57 -10.52 -16.36 -13.20
CA VAL A 57 -9.72 -15.46 -14.05
C VAL A 57 -8.34 -16.08 -14.29
N THR A 58 -8.02 -16.37 -15.55
CA THR A 58 -6.67 -16.84 -15.92
C THR A 58 -5.65 -15.71 -15.79
N ALA A 59 -4.37 -16.07 -15.64
CA ALA A 59 -3.28 -15.10 -15.57
C ALA A 59 -3.25 -14.14 -16.77
N GLU A 60 -3.49 -14.66 -17.98
CA GLU A 60 -3.49 -13.86 -19.19
C GLU A 60 -4.68 -12.89 -19.25
N GLN A 61 -5.86 -13.34 -18.85
CA GLN A 61 -7.05 -12.48 -18.76
C GLN A 61 -6.87 -11.36 -17.72
N ALA A 62 -6.33 -11.69 -16.54
CA ALA A 62 -6.04 -10.71 -15.51
C ALA A 62 -5.08 -9.62 -16.02
N GLU A 63 -3.98 -10.02 -16.68
CA GLU A 63 -2.99 -9.07 -17.21
C GLU A 63 -3.56 -8.21 -18.35
N ARG A 64 -4.35 -8.80 -19.26
CA ARG A 64 -5.02 -8.02 -20.32
C ARG A 64 -6.00 -7.00 -19.74
N TRP A 65 -6.79 -7.40 -18.75
CA TRP A 65 -7.74 -6.50 -18.09
C TRP A 65 -7.02 -5.37 -17.34
N LEU A 66 -5.98 -5.67 -16.56
CA LEU A 66 -5.17 -4.67 -15.86
C LEU A 66 -4.49 -3.71 -16.83
N SER A 67 -3.96 -4.21 -17.95
CA SER A 67 -3.38 -3.38 -19.02
C SER A 67 -4.42 -2.44 -19.63
N ALA A 68 -5.62 -2.94 -19.94
CA ALA A 68 -6.74 -2.13 -20.44
C ALA A 68 -7.22 -1.09 -19.42
N ALA A 69 -7.09 -1.39 -18.13
CA ALA A 69 -7.35 -0.45 -17.02
C ALA A 69 -6.21 0.57 -16.79
N GLY A 70 -5.19 0.61 -17.66
CA GLY A 70 -4.07 1.56 -17.56
C GLY A 70 -2.96 1.15 -16.60
N LEU A 71 -2.93 -0.11 -16.18
CA LEU A 71 -1.93 -0.68 -15.26
C LEU A 71 -1.16 -1.83 -15.93
N PRO A 72 -0.36 -1.55 -16.98
CA PRO A 72 0.50 -2.56 -17.60
C PRO A 72 1.50 -3.18 -16.61
N MET A 73 2.09 -4.32 -16.98
CA MET A 73 3.17 -4.92 -16.21
C MET A 73 4.37 -3.95 -16.16
N PRO A 74 4.89 -3.61 -14.96
CA PRO A 74 6.04 -2.73 -14.84
C PRO A 74 7.30 -3.35 -15.46
N ALA A 75 8.14 -2.52 -16.06
CA ALA A 75 9.43 -2.96 -16.58
C ALA A 75 10.37 -3.42 -15.45
N LEU A 76 11.35 -4.26 -15.80
CA LEU A 76 12.26 -4.88 -14.81
C LEU A 76 13.03 -3.83 -13.98
N ASP A 77 13.36 -2.70 -14.59
CA ASP A 77 14.05 -1.59 -13.94
C ASP A 77 13.24 -0.99 -12.77
N ALA A 78 11.90 -1.03 -12.82
CA ALA A 78 11.06 -0.58 -11.73
C ALA A 78 11.26 -1.42 -10.44
N PHE A 79 11.61 -2.70 -10.58
CA PHE A 79 11.92 -3.59 -9.45
C PHE A 79 13.33 -3.38 -8.87
N LEU A 80 14.16 -2.61 -9.58
CA LEU A 80 15.54 -2.28 -9.20
C LEU A 80 15.67 -0.87 -8.57
N ARG A 81 14.65 -0.01 -8.72
CA ARG A 81 14.63 1.39 -8.23
C ARG A 81 14.05 1.49 -6.81
N GLY A 82 14.11 2.70 -6.23
CA GLY A 82 13.49 3.01 -4.94
C GLY A 82 11.99 2.67 -4.91
N GLY A 83 11.49 2.17 -3.77
CA GLY A 83 10.12 1.64 -3.65
C GLY A 83 9.97 0.13 -3.91
N GLN A 84 11.08 -0.56 -4.21
CA GLN A 84 11.12 -2.00 -4.49
C GLN A 84 10.42 -2.92 -3.46
N ALA A 85 10.39 -2.56 -2.17
CA ALA A 85 9.70 -3.35 -1.14
C ALA A 85 8.19 -3.42 -1.38
N LEU A 86 7.60 -2.38 -1.99
CA LEU A 86 6.16 -2.33 -2.27
C LEU A 86 5.71 -3.41 -3.26
N TYR A 87 6.61 -3.85 -4.17
CA TYR A 87 6.33 -4.95 -5.09
C TYR A 87 6.20 -6.31 -4.39
N GLY A 88 6.77 -6.45 -3.19
CA GLY A 88 6.60 -7.64 -2.37
C GLY A 88 5.24 -7.70 -1.64
N LEU A 89 4.56 -6.56 -1.50
CA LEU A 89 3.34 -6.46 -0.70
C LEU A 89 2.12 -6.96 -1.48
N SER A 90 1.20 -7.62 -0.76
CA SER A 90 -0.15 -7.89 -1.26
C SER A 90 -0.96 -6.62 -1.39
N VAL A 91 -2.00 -6.62 -2.23
CA VAL A 91 -2.88 -5.46 -2.40
C VAL A 91 -3.52 -5.06 -1.06
N GLY A 92 -3.95 -6.01 -0.24
CA GLY A 92 -4.45 -5.72 1.10
C GLY A 92 -3.41 -5.07 2.03
N ASN A 93 -2.13 -5.45 1.92
CA ASN A 93 -1.04 -4.80 2.67
C ASN A 93 -0.74 -3.40 2.14
N MET A 94 -0.85 -3.18 0.82
CA MET A 94 -0.72 -1.85 0.22
C MET A 94 -1.88 -0.92 0.64
N VAL A 95 -3.11 -1.41 0.67
CA VAL A 95 -4.27 -0.69 1.21
C VAL A 95 -4.05 -0.35 2.69
N ARG A 96 -3.54 -1.28 3.49
CA ARG A 96 -3.18 -1.01 4.89
C ARG A 96 -2.10 0.05 5.01
N LEU A 97 -1.06 0.00 4.18
CA LEU A 97 0.01 1.00 4.15
C LEU A 97 -0.55 2.39 3.84
N ALA A 98 -1.48 2.50 2.88
CA ALA A 98 -2.17 3.74 2.60
C ALA A 98 -2.95 4.24 3.84
N ARG A 99 -3.73 3.38 4.50
CA ARG A 99 -4.43 3.74 5.75
C ARG A 99 -3.46 4.25 6.82
N LEU A 100 -2.32 3.58 7.02
CA LEU A 100 -1.28 4.01 7.96
C LEU A 100 -0.71 5.39 7.59
N ARG A 101 -0.49 5.65 6.30
CA ARG A 101 -0.02 6.95 5.82
C ARG A 101 -1.02 8.08 6.09
N ALA A 102 -2.31 7.81 5.92
CA ALA A 102 -3.38 8.76 6.26
C ALA A 102 -3.48 8.98 7.78
N LEU A 103 -3.41 7.92 8.59
CA LEU A 103 -3.40 8.03 10.05
C LEU A 103 -2.21 8.85 10.56
N HIS A 104 -1.04 8.72 9.92
CA HIS A 104 0.12 9.55 10.23
C HIS A 104 -0.12 11.04 9.92
N ALA A 105 -0.80 11.36 8.81
CA ALA A 105 -1.19 12.75 8.52
C ALA A 105 -2.15 13.31 9.59
N HIS A 106 -3.02 12.44 10.15
CA HIS A 106 -3.96 12.76 11.22
C HIS A 106 -3.42 12.50 12.63
N ALA A 107 -2.10 12.39 12.83
CA ALA A 107 -1.55 11.92 14.11
C ALA A 107 -1.94 12.79 15.32
N ALA A 108 -2.14 14.10 15.12
CA ALA A 108 -2.62 15.01 16.18
C ALA A 108 -4.06 14.70 16.61
N GLU A 109 -4.96 14.46 15.65
CA GLU A 109 -6.33 14.01 15.93
C GLU A 109 -6.32 12.60 16.53
N LEU A 110 -5.54 11.68 15.95
CA LEU A 110 -5.43 10.29 16.37
C LEU A 110 -5.06 10.17 17.86
N ARG A 111 -4.14 11.01 18.35
CA ARG A 111 -3.69 10.99 19.76
C ARG A 111 -4.84 11.19 20.75
N HIS A 112 -5.82 12.01 20.40
CA HIS A 112 -6.98 12.33 21.25
C HIS A 112 -8.21 11.49 20.89
N TRP A 113 -8.21 10.89 19.69
CA TRP A 113 -9.32 10.09 19.19
C TRP A 113 -9.37 8.70 19.80
N ILE A 114 -8.23 8.07 20.14
CA ILE A 114 -8.17 6.67 20.55
C ILE A 114 -8.84 6.42 21.92
N ASP A 115 -10.00 5.74 21.89
CA ASP A 115 -10.66 5.14 23.04
C ASP A 115 -10.89 3.63 22.81
N THR A 116 -11.55 2.93 23.75
CA THR A 116 -11.84 1.49 23.62
C THR A 116 -12.60 1.11 22.35
N PRO A 117 -13.75 1.71 21.99
CA PRO A 117 -14.46 1.36 20.76
C PRO A 117 -13.65 1.70 19.50
N ARG A 118 -12.89 2.80 19.48
CA ARG A 118 -12.06 3.16 18.31
C ARG A 118 -10.82 2.30 18.17
N ARG A 119 -10.31 1.69 19.25
CA ARG A 119 -9.27 0.64 19.16
C ARG A 119 -9.77 -0.59 18.42
N ALA A 120 -11.01 -1.01 18.68
CA ALA A 120 -11.61 -2.12 17.92
C ALA A 120 -11.82 -1.73 16.44
N LEU A 121 -12.25 -0.50 16.17
CA LEU A 121 -12.36 0.02 14.81
C LEU A 121 -11.00 0.04 14.08
N LEU A 122 -9.94 0.54 14.73
CA LEU A 122 -8.58 0.53 14.18
C LEU A 122 -8.07 -0.90 13.93
N ALA A 123 -8.40 -1.85 14.81
CA ALA A 123 -8.11 -3.26 14.59
C ALA A 123 -8.84 -3.82 13.36
N SER A 124 -10.08 -3.41 13.10
CA SER A 124 -10.79 -3.80 11.87
C SER A 124 -10.14 -3.23 10.61
N TRP A 125 -9.53 -2.04 10.68
CA TRP A 125 -8.91 -1.38 9.52
C TRP A 125 -7.48 -1.85 9.24
N LEU A 126 -6.71 -2.09 10.31
CA LEU A 126 -5.27 -2.37 10.26
C LEU A 126 -4.93 -3.82 10.59
N GLY A 127 -5.87 -4.61 11.10
CA GLY A 127 -5.67 -5.99 11.53
C GLY A 127 -5.14 -6.10 12.97
N PRO A 128 -4.69 -7.31 13.37
CA PRO A 128 -4.44 -7.64 14.78
C PRO A 128 -3.32 -6.82 15.44
N ARG A 129 -2.39 -6.27 14.65
CA ARG A 129 -1.26 -5.47 15.14
C ARG A 129 -1.53 -3.97 15.14
N ALA A 130 -2.79 -3.54 15.07
CA ALA A 130 -3.17 -2.13 15.00
C ALA A 130 -2.54 -1.27 16.11
N GLY A 131 -2.49 -1.77 17.35
CA GLY A 131 -1.92 -1.05 18.48
C GLY A 131 -0.42 -0.74 18.32
N GLU A 132 0.35 -1.68 17.78
CA GLU A 132 1.78 -1.49 17.51
C GLU A 132 2.01 -0.46 16.41
N TRP A 133 1.23 -0.55 15.32
CA TRP A 133 1.30 0.41 14.22
C TRP A 133 0.95 1.82 14.65
N VAL A 134 -0.13 1.97 15.42
CA VAL A 134 -0.60 3.26 15.93
C VAL A 134 0.43 3.86 16.90
N SER A 135 0.97 3.05 17.81
CA SER A 135 2.05 3.50 18.71
C SER A 135 3.27 3.97 17.92
N GLY A 136 3.65 3.22 16.88
CA GLY A 136 4.74 3.59 15.97
C GLY A 136 4.47 4.91 15.26
N ILE A 137 3.26 5.13 14.73
CA ILE A 137 2.87 6.40 14.11
C ILE A 137 3.00 7.56 15.10
N LEU A 138 2.42 7.43 16.29
CA LEU A 138 2.39 8.50 17.29
C LEU A 138 3.78 8.86 17.82
N ALA A 139 4.72 7.90 17.84
CA ALA A 139 6.11 8.12 18.23
C ALA A 139 6.92 8.93 17.20
N HIS A 140 6.54 8.88 15.91
CA HIS A 140 7.26 9.57 14.83
C HIS A 140 6.53 10.83 14.32
N ALA A 141 5.31 11.06 14.77
CA ALA A 141 4.52 12.20 14.38
C ALA A 141 5.03 13.51 15.00
N SER A 142 5.18 14.54 14.18
CA SER A 142 5.48 15.90 14.66
C SER A 142 4.33 16.43 15.53
N PRO A 143 4.63 17.09 16.67
CA PRO A 143 3.59 17.68 17.52
C PRO A 143 2.85 18.86 16.88
N ALA A 144 3.35 19.41 15.76
CA ALA A 144 2.85 20.64 15.14
C ALA A 144 1.72 20.45 14.10
N SER A 145 1.13 19.26 13.98
CA SER A 145 0.08 19.02 12.97
C SER A 145 -1.25 19.62 13.40
N VAL A 146 -1.90 20.34 12.48
CA VAL A 146 -3.13 21.11 12.69
C VAL A 146 -4.27 20.19 13.13
N GLU A 147 -4.99 20.59 14.19
CA GLU A 147 -6.21 19.94 14.64
C GLU A 147 -7.26 19.93 13.52
N SER A 148 -7.44 18.76 12.89
CA SER A 148 -8.51 18.54 11.94
C SER A 148 -9.76 18.12 12.71
N GLY A 149 -10.71 19.03 12.90
CA GLY A 149 -11.94 18.81 13.67
C GLY A 149 -12.77 17.61 13.20
N GLY A 150 -12.58 16.46 13.86
CA GLY A 150 -13.39 15.25 13.71
C GLY A 150 -13.30 14.56 12.34
N ALA A 151 -12.20 14.74 11.60
CA ALA A 151 -12.03 14.14 10.28
C ALA A 151 -11.97 12.61 10.35
N LEU A 152 -11.21 12.05 11.31
CA LEU A 152 -11.11 10.60 11.51
C LEU A 152 -12.47 9.95 11.83
N SER A 153 -13.33 10.66 12.56
CA SER A 153 -14.66 10.14 12.93
C SER A 153 -15.61 10.01 11.73
N ARG A 154 -15.33 10.69 10.61
CA ARG A 154 -16.12 10.61 9.37
C ARG A 154 -15.55 9.62 8.35
N CYS A 155 -14.33 9.14 8.55
CA CYS A 155 -13.67 8.24 7.62
C CYS A 155 -14.15 6.79 7.81
N CYS A 156 -14.52 6.14 6.71
CA CYS A 156 -14.51 4.68 6.65
C CYS A 156 -13.09 4.17 6.30
N ALA A 157 -12.89 2.86 6.35
CA ALA A 157 -11.61 2.22 6.05
C ALA A 157 -11.12 2.57 4.63
N ASP A 158 -12.02 2.68 3.67
CA ASP A 158 -11.68 2.92 2.26
C ASP A 158 -11.45 4.39 1.95
N SER A 159 -12.21 5.30 2.56
CA SER A 159 -11.91 6.74 2.49
C SER A 159 -10.53 7.05 3.09
N LEU A 160 -10.18 6.39 4.20
CA LEU A 160 -8.87 6.53 4.83
C LEU A 160 -7.75 5.96 3.94
N ALA A 161 -7.98 4.82 3.30
CA ALA A 161 -7.03 4.24 2.35
C ALA A 161 -6.85 5.14 1.11
N TRP A 162 -7.93 5.70 0.58
CA TRP A 162 -7.89 6.62 -0.55
C TRP A 162 -7.08 7.88 -0.22
N GLN A 163 -7.34 8.51 0.92
CA GLN A 163 -6.56 9.66 1.38
C GLN A 163 -5.07 9.31 1.49
N GLY A 164 -4.76 8.14 2.05
CA GLY A 164 -3.42 7.62 2.16
C GLY A 164 -2.72 7.43 0.82
N TYR A 165 -3.44 6.89 -0.16
CA TYR A 165 -2.95 6.70 -1.51
C TYR A 165 -2.63 8.05 -2.19
N CYS A 166 -3.50 9.06 -2.05
CA CYS A 166 -3.21 10.41 -2.53
C CYS A 166 -1.95 11.01 -1.89
N LEU A 167 -1.75 10.81 -0.59
CA LEU A 167 -0.54 11.23 0.12
C LEU A 167 0.71 10.50 -0.40
N LEU A 168 0.62 9.21 -0.68
CA LEU A 168 1.72 8.41 -1.24
C LEU A 168 2.13 8.87 -2.64
N LEU A 169 1.15 9.22 -3.49
CA LEU A 169 1.39 9.83 -4.80
C LEU A 169 2.08 11.19 -4.66
N ARG A 170 1.55 12.06 -3.79
CA ARG A 170 2.12 13.39 -3.52
C ARG A 170 3.56 13.32 -3.01
N ASP A 171 3.85 12.36 -2.14
CA ASP A 171 5.20 12.18 -1.56
C ASP A 171 6.21 11.58 -2.57
N GLY A 172 5.78 11.26 -3.81
CA GLY A 172 6.61 10.65 -4.84
C GLY A 172 7.07 9.22 -4.48
N VAL A 173 6.44 8.60 -3.48
CA VAL A 173 6.74 7.23 -3.04
C VAL A 173 6.12 6.22 -4.00
N VAL A 174 5.03 6.62 -4.67
CA VAL A 174 4.33 5.83 -5.67
C VAL A 174 4.49 6.47 -7.03
N PHE A 175 4.93 5.66 -8.00
CA PHE A 175 4.89 6.02 -9.42
C PHE A 175 3.52 5.63 -9.98
N ASP A 176 3.04 6.40 -10.95
CA ASP A 176 1.82 6.16 -11.73
C ASP A 176 1.71 4.73 -12.29
N GLN A 177 2.85 4.09 -12.57
CA GLN A 177 2.97 2.69 -13.04
C GLN A 177 3.53 1.73 -11.98
N GLY A 178 3.55 2.13 -10.70
CA GLY A 178 4.06 1.34 -9.58
C GLY A 178 3.06 0.34 -9.01
N PRO A 179 3.46 -0.52 -8.05
CA PRO A 179 2.60 -1.57 -7.49
C PRO A 179 1.38 -0.99 -6.76
N CYS A 180 1.49 0.23 -6.23
CA CYS A 180 0.40 0.93 -5.58
C CYS A 180 -0.68 1.45 -6.54
N GLY A 181 -0.47 1.41 -7.86
CA GLY A 181 -1.54 1.65 -8.85
C GLY A 181 -2.70 0.67 -8.73
N LEU A 182 -2.52 -0.46 -8.06
CA LEU A 182 -3.58 -1.43 -7.76
C LEU A 182 -4.49 -0.97 -6.60
N ILE A 183 -4.07 -0.02 -5.76
CA ILE A 183 -4.84 0.41 -4.57
C ILE A 183 -6.21 0.98 -4.97
N PRO A 184 -6.34 1.93 -5.93
CA PRO A 184 -7.64 2.45 -6.36
C PRO A 184 -8.68 1.39 -6.73
N LEU A 185 -8.24 0.28 -7.33
CA LEU A 185 -9.09 -0.82 -7.77
C LEU A 185 -9.58 -1.69 -6.60
N ALA A 186 -8.86 -1.71 -5.48
CA ALA A 186 -9.23 -2.43 -4.27
C ALA A 186 -10.17 -1.64 -3.34
N LEU A 187 -10.50 -0.40 -3.70
CA LEU A 187 -11.32 0.50 -2.89
C LEU A 187 -12.64 0.81 -3.59
N ASP A 188 -13.65 1.13 -2.79
CA ASP A 188 -14.92 1.61 -3.30
C ASP A 188 -14.76 2.84 -4.21
N ALA A 189 -15.35 2.78 -5.41
CA ALA A 189 -15.40 3.88 -6.36
C ALA A 189 -15.94 5.19 -5.77
N ALA A 190 -16.91 5.12 -4.86
CA ALA A 190 -17.47 6.30 -4.20
C ALA A 190 -16.43 7.06 -3.36
N CYS A 191 -15.40 6.39 -2.84
CA CYS A 191 -14.36 7.04 -2.03
C CYS A 191 -13.49 8.02 -2.83
N ALA A 192 -13.44 7.89 -4.15
CA ALA A 192 -12.76 8.85 -5.02
C ALA A 192 -13.55 10.16 -5.20
N VAL A 193 -14.87 10.11 -5.01
CA VAL A 193 -15.81 11.21 -5.22
C VAL A 193 -16.04 11.92 -3.90
N GLY A 194 -15.11 12.78 -3.48
CA GLY A 194 -15.26 13.57 -2.25
C GLY A 194 -13.97 13.93 -1.53
N VAL A 195 -12.84 13.35 -1.95
CA VAL A 195 -11.53 13.82 -1.51
C VAL A 195 -11.07 14.91 -2.48
N PRO A 196 -10.76 16.14 -2.01
CA PRO A 196 -10.24 17.19 -2.85
C PRO A 196 -9.06 16.66 -3.66
N ALA A 197 -9.07 16.92 -4.97
CA ALA A 197 -8.07 16.42 -5.91
C ALA A 197 -6.67 16.86 -5.49
N VAL A 198 -5.93 16.05 -4.73
CA VAL A 198 -4.50 16.25 -4.40
C VAL A 198 -4.17 17.53 -3.60
N CYS A 199 -5.12 18.41 -3.31
CA CYS A 199 -4.85 19.76 -2.85
C CYS A 199 -4.78 19.91 -1.31
N ASP A 200 -3.64 20.44 -0.88
CA ASP A 200 -3.45 21.33 0.28
C ASP A 200 -3.24 20.72 1.68
N TRP A 201 -2.48 19.62 1.77
CA TRP A 201 -1.83 19.25 3.03
C TRP A 201 -0.36 19.68 3.00
N ALA A 202 -0.01 20.71 3.76
CA ALA A 202 1.36 21.21 3.86
C ALA A 202 2.21 20.34 4.81
N ASP A 203 2.74 19.20 4.35
CA ASP A 203 3.90 18.55 5.00
C ASP A 203 4.58 17.55 4.05
N THR A 204 5.82 17.83 3.66
CA THR A 204 6.61 17.09 2.64
C THR A 204 7.50 15.99 3.24
N ARG A 205 7.35 15.63 4.52
CA ARG A 205 8.27 14.68 5.21
C ARG A 205 7.85 13.19 5.21
N GLY A 206 6.85 12.78 4.42
CA GLY A 206 6.27 11.43 4.47
C GLY A 206 7.07 10.27 3.86
N SER A 207 8.08 10.56 3.02
CA SER A 207 8.78 9.54 2.22
C SER A 207 9.61 8.53 3.04
N LEU A 208 10.30 8.97 4.10
CA LEU A 208 11.11 8.09 4.97
C LEU A 208 10.27 7.12 5.81
N LEU A 209 9.11 7.55 6.29
CA LEU A 209 8.22 6.74 7.13
C LEU A 209 7.62 5.57 6.35
N VAL A 210 7.27 5.77 5.08
CA VAL A 210 6.68 4.72 4.24
C VAL A 210 7.70 3.64 3.92
N ALA A 211 8.95 4.02 3.64
CA ALA A 211 10.04 3.08 3.45
C ALA A 211 10.32 2.29 4.74
N GLN A 212 10.31 2.93 5.91
CA GLN A 212 10.48 2.26 7.21
C GLN A 212 9.30 1.34 7.57
N LEU A 213 8.06 1.74 7.28
CA LEU A 213 6.87 0.91 7.51
C LEU A 213 6.82 -0.29 6.55
N ALA A 214 7.23 -0.12 5.29
CA ALA A 214 7.33 -1.21 4.33
C ALA A 214 8.44 -2.20 4.69
N VAL A 215 9.61 -1.72 5.13
CA VAL A 215 10.72 -2.57 5.62
C VAL A 215 10.32 -3.29 6.90
N ARG A 216 9.74 -2.60 7.89
CA ARG A 216 9.23 -3.26 9.10
C ARG A 216 8.13 -4.28 8.81
N HIS A 217 7.32 -4.05 7.79
CA HIS A 217 6.31 -5.02 7.37
C HIS A 217 6.94 -6.27 6.74
N GLU A 218 7.98 -6.13 5.91
CA GLU A 218 8.78 -7.28 5.41
C GLU A 218 9.50 -8.03 6.56
N GLU A 219 10.11 -7.31 7.51
CA GLU A 219 10.79 -7.90 8.68
C GLU A 219 9.83 -8.64 9.62
N MET A 220 8.57 -8.22 9.68
CA MET A 220 7.56 -8.81 10.55
C MET A 220 6.78 -9.98 9.93
N LEU A 221 6.96 -10.22 8.63
CA LEU A 221 6.43 -11.38 7.91
C LEU A 221 7.47 -12.51 7.72
N ALA A 222 8.73 -12.25 8.05
CA ALA A 222 9.83 -13.22 8.08
C ALA A 222 9.92 -13.91 9.44
#